data_AF-A0A0Q4J9W9-F1
#
_entry.id   AF-A0A0Q4J9W9-F1
#
_cell.length_a   1.000
_cell.length_b   1.000
_cell.length_c   1.000
_cell.angle_alpha   90.00
_cell.angle_beta   90.00
_cell.angle_gamma   90.00
#
_symmetry.space_group_name_H-M   'P 1'
#
loop_
_entity.id
_entity.type
_entity.pdbx_description
1 polymer ?
#
loop_
_entity_poly.entity_id
_entity_poly.type
_entity_poly.pdbx_seq_one_letter_code
_entity_poly.pdbx_strand_id
1 'polypeptide(L)'
;MDQNDRFRTALWAFVGRQQSKTAAAIELKVTRTDLYRYISGDTVPRPERMRKMMSRMAAGVVPHASGAIDIPPMSEENVTQMRDMLLHLASLLDLDLASRRVNERKGG
;
A
#
# COMPACT_ATOMS: atom_id res chain seq x y z
N MET A 1 -33.32 12.74 9.21
CA MET A 1 -32.20 12.10 8.49
C MET A 1 -31.83 10.84 9.24
N ASP A 2 -32.00 9.67 8.62
CA ASP A 2 -31.75 8.38 9.27
C ASP A 2 -30.24 8.16 9.55
N GLN A 3 -29.90 7.42 10.61
CA GLN A 3 -28.51 7.15 10.96
C GLN A 3 -27.78 6.38 9.85
N ASN A 4 -28.51 5.51 9.15
CA ASN A 4 -28.01 4.76 8.01
C ASN A 4 -27.76 5.66 6.80
N ASP A 5 -28.65 6.62 6.52
CA ASP A 5 -28.43 7.59 5.43
C ASP A 5 -27.18 8.44 5.65
N ARG A 6 -26.96 8.90 6.90
CA ARG A 6 -25.74 9.64 7.27
C ARG A 6 -24.49 8.77 7.09
N PHE A 7 -24.56 7.50 7.49
CA PHE A 7 -23.46 6.55 7.30
C PHE A 7 -23.16 6.33 5.82
N ARG A 8 -24.18 6.07 5.00
CA ARG A 8 -24.01 5.82 3.56
C ARG A 8 -23.44 7.04 2.85
N THR A 9 -23.89 8.24 3.21
CA THR A 9 -23.36 9.50 2.66
C THR A 9 -21.88 9.66 3.02
N ALA A 10 -21.51 9.42 4.28
CA ALA A 10 -20.12 9.47 4.72
C ALA A 10 -19.25 8.40 4.05
N LEU A 11 -19.78 7.18 3.88
CA LEU A 11 -19.11 6.07 3.22
C LEU A 11 -18.86 6.37 1.74
N TRP A 12 -19.85 6.90 1.03
CA TRP A 12 -19.71 7.34 -0.36
C TRP A 12 -18.65 8.43 -0.50
N ALA A 13 -18.71 9.45 0.35
CA ALA A 13 -17.74 10.54 0.34
C ALA A 13 -16.32 10.04 0.65
N PHE A 14 -16.17 9.10 1.59
CA PHE A 14 -14.89 8.51 1.92
C PHE A 14 -14.34 7.66 0.76
N VAL A 15 -15.15 6.76 0.19
CA VAL A 15 -14.73 5.92 -0.95
C VAL A 15 -14.37 6.76 -2.16
N GLY A 16 -15.08 7.86 -2.41
CA GLY A 16 -14.77 8.80 -3.51
C GLY A 16 -13.44 9.55 -3.35
N ARG A 17 -12.91 9.67 -2.12
CA ARG A 17 -11.59 10.27 -1.85
C ARG A 17 -10.43 9.27 -1.96
N GLN A 18 -10.72 7.98 -2.06
CA GLN A 18 -9.72 6.93 -2.06
C GLN A 18 -9.32 6.55 -3.49
N GLN A 19 -8.04 6.17 -3.68
CA GLN A 19 -7.54 5.76 -5.00
C GLN A 19 -8.23 4.49 -5.53
N SER A 20 -8.74 3.63 -4.63
CA SER A 20 -9.51 2.46 -5.03
C SER A 20 -10.47 2.00 -3.92
N LYS A 21 -11.51 1.25 -4.33
CA LYS A 21 -12.44 0.59 -3.40
C LYS A 21 -11.74 -0.43 -2.48
N THR A 22 -10.64 -1.02 -2.94
CA THR A 22 -9.82 -1.93 -2.13
C THR A 22 -9.08 -1.19 -1.03
N ALA A 23 -8.50 -0.02 -1.34
CA ALA A 23 -7.85 0.84 -0.33
C ALA A 23 -8.84 1.28 0.75
N ALA A 24 -10.05 1.70 0.34
CA ALA A 24 -11.11 2.06 1.27
C ALA A 24 -11.50 0.89 2.20
N ALA A 25 -11.56 -0.34 1.68
CA ALA A 25 -11.88 -1.52 2.48
C ALA A 25 -10.80 -1.82 3.53
N ILE A 26 -9.52 -1.69 3.15
CA ILE A 26 -8.36 -1.88 4.04
C ILE A 26 -8.39 -0.87 5.19
N GLU A 27 -8.58 0.41 4.89
CA GLU A 27 -8.59 1.48 5.90
C GLU A 27 -9.77 1.34 6.88
N LEU A 28 -10.92 0.93 6.36
CA LEU A 28 -12.10 0.63 7.17
C LEU A 28 -12.02 -0.73 7.90
N LYS A 29 -10.95 -1.53 7.65
CA LYS A 29 -10.79 -2.94 8.09
C LYS A 29 -12.06 -3.76 7.89
N VAL A 30 -12.62 -3.68 6.68
CA VAL A 30 -13.74 -4.50 6.23
C VAL A 30 -13.33 -5.28 4.98
N THR A 31 -14.04 -6.36 4.67
CA THR A 31 -13.80 -7.07 3.42
C THR A 31 -14.30 -6.21 2.25
N ARG A 32 -13.70 -6.41 1.08
CA ARG A 32 -14.16 -5.76 -0.16
C ARG A 32 -15.63 -6.05 -0.43
N THR A 33 -16.07 -7.30 -0.22
CA THR A 33 -17.46 -7.73 -0.39
C THR A 33 -18.41 -7.00 0.56
N ASP A 34 -18.06 -6.89 1.83
CA ASP A 34 -18.87 -6.15 2.81
C ASP A 34 -18.98 -4.67 2.44
N LEU A 35 -17.88 -4.05 2.01
CA LEU A 35 -17.89 -2.67 1.54
C LEU A 35 -18.88 -2.48 0.38
N TYR A 36 -18.88 -3.38 -0.62
CA TYR A 36 -19.83 -3.30 -1.72
C TYR A 36 -21.28 -3.41 -1.25
N ARG A 37 -21.58 -4.36 -0.35
CA ARG A 37 -22.94 -4.55 0.21
C ARG A 37 -23.42 -3.30 0.97
N TYR A 38 -22.52 -2.62 1.69
CA TYR A 38 -22.87 -1.40 2.42
C TYR A 38 -23.10 -0.20 1.48
N ILE A 39 -22.36 -0.13 0.37
CA ILE A 39 -22.54 0.93 -0.65
C ILE A 39 -23.85 0.72 -1.42
N SER A 40 -24.10 -0.50 -1.90
CA SER A 40 -25.34 -0.86 -2.61
C SER A 40 -26.56 -0.73 -1.71
N GLY A 41 -26.39 -0.94 -0.40
CA GLY A 41 -27.49 -0.93 0.57
C GLY A 41 -28.12 -2.30 0.75
N ASP A 42 -27.53 -3.35 0.21
CA ASP A 42 -27.98 -4.75 0.37
C ASP A 42 -27.86 -5.22 1.83
N THR A 43 -26.97 -4.59 2.61
CA THR A 43 -26.78 -4.93 4.02
C THR A 43 -26.45 -3.67 4.82
N VAL A 44 -26.92 -3.63 6.07
CA VAL A 44 -26.58 -2.56 7.01
C VAL A 44 -25.58 -3.11 8.04
N PRO A 45 -24.44 -2.44 8.26
CA PRO A 45 -23.50 -2.87 9.28
C PRO A 45 -24.10 -2.74 10.68
N ARG A 46 -23.71 -3.64 11.59
CA ARG A 46 -24.15 -3.58 13.00
C ARG A 46 -23.82 -2.21 13.62
N PRO A 47 -24.63 -1.68 14.55
CA PRO A 47 -24.46 -0.34 15.10
C PRO A 47 -23.06 -0.05 15.63
N GLU A 48 -22.42 -1.02 16.29
CA GLU A 48 -21.05 -0.86 16.79
C GLU A 48 -20.00 -0.82 15.67
N ARG A 49 -20.17 -1.65 14.64
CA ARG A 49 -19.31 -1.65 13.45
C ARG A 49 -19.44 -0.33 12.69
N MET A 50 -20.67 0.14 12.50
CA MET A 50 -20.96 1.43 11.87
C MET A 50 -20.28 2.58 12.63
N ARG A 51 -20.36 2.59 13.97
CA ARG A 51 -19.67 3.59 14.81
C ARG A 51 -18.16 3.57 14.61
N LYS A 52 -17.54 2.38 14.63
CA LYS A 52 -16.10 2.20 14.38
C LYS A 52 -15.69 2.70 12.99
N MET A 53 -16.49 2.40 11.96
CA MET A 53 -16.24 2.88 10.60
C MET A 53 -16.38 4.40 10.50
N MET A 54 -17.41 4.99 11.09
CA MET A 54 -17.59 6.45 11.16
C MET A 54 -16.41 7.14 11.83
N SER A 55 -15.95 6.61 12.98
CA SER A 55 -14.76 7.15 13.66
C SER A 55 -13.52 7.11 12.78
N ARG A 56 -13.35 6.07 11.96
CA ARG A 56 -12.21 5.96 11.02
C ARG A 56 -12.36 6.86 9.81
N MET A 57 -13.55 7.03 9.26
CA MET A 57 -13.79 7.97 8.16
C MET A 57 -13.59 9.42 8.60
N ALA A 58 -13.91 9.72 9.87
CA ALA A 58 -13.64 11.03 10.49
C ALA A 58 -12.16 11.20 10.86
N ALA A 59 -11.50 10.15 11.35
CA ALA A 59 -10.05 10.17 11.63
C ALA A 59 -9.21 10.18 10.34
N GLY A 60 -9.70 9.61 9.24
CA GLY A 60 -9.09 9.66 7.90
C GLY A 60 -9.21 11.03 7.21
N VAL A 61 -9.66 12.06 7.94
CA VAL A 61 -9.42 13.48 7.61
C VAL A 61 -8.05 13.93 8.18
N VAL A 62 -7.15 13.01 8.53
CA VAL A 62 -5.74 13.31 8.35
C VAL A 62 -5.52 13.22 6.84
N PRO A 63 -4.97 14.25 6.16
CA PRO A 63 -4.63 14.10 4.75
C PRO A 63 -3.77 12.85 4.66
N HIS A 64 -4.33 11.80 4.06
CA HIS A 64 -3.49 10.82 3.40
C HIS A 64 -2.81 11.64 2.31
N ALA A 65 -1.67 12.23 2.69
CA ALA A 65 -0.45 12.04 1.95
C ALA A 65 -0.61 10.70 1.26
N SER A 66 -0.87 10.79 -0.05
CA SER A 66 -0.67 9.70 -0.96
C SER A 66 0.52 8.90 -0.44
N GLY A 67 0.42 7.58 -0.44
CA GLY A 67 1.59 6.71 -0.28
C GLY A 67 2.60 6.88 -1.43
N ALA A 68 2.87 8.11 -1.88
CA ALA A 68 4.24 8.54 -1.97
C ALA A 68 4.84 8.26 -0.59
N ILE A 69 5.55 7.14 -0.51
CA ILE A 69 6.77 7.12 0.27
C ILE A 69 7.38 8.51 0.02
N ASP A 70 7.51 9.34 1.05
CA ASP A 70 8.29 10.57 0.98
C ASP A 70 9.74 10.10 0.87
N ILE A 71 10.06 9.56 -0.31
CA ILE A 71 11.42 9.38 -0.77
C ILE A 71 11.78 10.84 -1.04
N PRO A 72 12.59 11.49 -0.19
CA PRO A 72 13.13 12.79 -0.57
C PRO A 72 13.68 12.61 -1.98
N PRO A 73 13.38 13.51 -2.94
CA PRO A 73 13.80 13.32 -4.32
C PRO A 73 15.27 12.94 -4.30
N MET A 74 15.57 11.67 -4.62
CA MET A 74 16.94 11.20 -4.58
C MET A 74 17.68 12.10 -5.56
N SER A 75 18.68 12.83 -5.05
CA SER A 75 19.57 13.57 -5.93
C SER A 75 20.09 12.59 -6.99
N GLU A 76 20.28 13.06 -8.22
CA GLU A 76 20.84 12.23 -9.30
C GLU A 76 22.16 11.56 -8.87
N GLU A 77 22.88 12.19 -7.93
CA GLU A 77 24.06 11.68 -7.26
C GLU A 77 23.79 10.39 -6.46
N ASN A 78 22.69 10.34 -5.70
CA ASN A 78 22.32 9.15 -4.91
C ASN A 78 21.91 7.97 -5.82
N VAL A 79 21.21 8.25 -6.93
CA VAL A 79 20.84 7.20 -7.91
C VAL A 79 22.08 6.65 -8.61
N THR A 80 23.03 7.53 -8.95
CA THR A 80 24.31 7.13 -9.55
C THR A 80 25.12 6.28 -8.58
N GLN A 81 25.19 6.68 -7.30
CA GLN A 81 25.91 5.94 -6.27
C GLN A 81 25.31 4.55 -6.02
N MET A 82 23.98 4.43 -5.99
CA MET A 82 23.32 3.13 -5.88
C MET A 82 23.57 2.23 -7.10
N ARG A 83 23.57 2.81 -8.30
CA ARG A 83 23.91 2.08 -9.53
C ARG A 83 25.35 1.58 -9.50
N ASP A 84 26.30 2.39 -9.07
CA ASP A 84 27.71 2.00 -8.92
C ASP A 84 27.87 0.89 -7.89
N MET A 85 27.19 0.98 -6.74
CA MET A 85 27.20 -0.09 -5.74
C MET A 85 26.65 -1.41 -6.30
N LEU A 86 25.56 -1.37 -7.06
CA LEU A 86 24.99 -2.57 -7.69
C LEU A 86 25.92 -3.17 -8.77
N LEU A 87 26.60 -2.32 -9.55
CA LEU A 87 27.59 -2.76 -10.53
C LEU A 87 28.83 -3.38 -9.86
N HIS A 88 29.26 -2.83 -8.73
CA HIS A 88 30.36 -3.37 -7.94
C HIS A 88 30.00 -4.73 -7.34
N LEU A 89 28.80 -4.89 -6.79
CA LEU A 89 28.31 -6.18 -6.30
C LEU A 89 28.17 -7.21 -7.43
N ALA A 90 27.70 -6.80 -8.61
CA ALA A 90 27.65 -7.68 -9.79
C ALA A 90 29.05 -8.15 -10.19
N SER A 91 30.05 -7.26 -10.14
CA SER A 91 31.45 -7.59 -10.44
C SER A 91 32.03 -8.58 -9.42
N LEU A 92 31.68 -8.44 -8.13
CA LEU A 92 32.10 -9.38 -7.08
C LEU A 92 31.46 -10.76 -7.25
N LEU A 93 30.20 -10.83 -7.67
CA LEU A 93 29.53 -12.09 -7.99
C LEU A 93 30.14 -12.78 -9.22
N ASP A 94 30.49 -12.01 -10.25
CA ASP A 94 31.15 -12.54 -11.45
C ASP A 94 32.56 -13.06 -11.12
N LEU A 95 33.30 -12.38 -10.25
CA LEU A 95 34.58 -12.84 -9.70
C LEU A 95 34.44 -14.12 -8.86
N ASP A 96 33.41 -14.25 -8.02
CA ASP A 96 33.16 -15.49 -7.25
C ASP A 96 32.83 -16.67 -8.19
N LEU A 97 32.02 -16.43 -9.23
CA LEU A 97 31.67 -17.43 -10.24
C LEU A 97 32.87 -17.83 -11.10
N ALA A 98 33.71 -16.87 -11.50
CA ALA A 98 34.93 -17.12 -12.24
C ALA A 98 35.95 -17.92 -11.40
N SER A 99 36.08 -17.58 -10.11
CA SER A 99 36.95 -18.28 -9.17
C SER A 99 36.51 -19.74 -8.96
N ARG A 100 35.20 -19.99 -8.81
CA ARG A 100 34.66 -21.36 -8.71
C ARG A 100 34.92 -22.18 -9.97
N ARG A 101 34.71 -21.60 -11.16
CA ARG A 101 34.99 -22.29 -12.44
C ARG A 101 36.46 -22.65 -12.64
N VAL A 102 37.39 -21.83 -12.15
CA VAL A 102 38.83 -22.14 -12.22
C VAL A 102 39.19 -23.24 -11.22
N ASN A 103 38.60 -23.26 -10.04
CA ASN A 103 38.88 -24.27 -9.02
C ASN A 103 38.35 -25.66 -9.44
N GLU A 104 37.20 -25.73 -10.11
CA GLU A 104 36.67 -26.99 -10.67
C GLU A 104 37.54 -27.58 -11.79
N ARG A 105 38.29 -26.76 -12.55
CA ARG A 105 39.18 -27.24 -13.61
C ARG A 105 40.56 -27.69 -13.13
N LYS A 106 40.93 -27.40 -11.88
CA LYS A 106 42.26 -27.71 -11.33
C LYS A 106 42.25 -28.88 -10.34
N GLY A 107 41.06 -29.37 -9.96
CA GLY A 107 40.87 -30.48 -9.02
C GLY A 107 40.35 -31.79 -9.65
N GLY A 108 40.47 -31.94 -10.98
CA GLY A 108 40.16 -33.18 -11.71
C GLY A 108 41.41 -33.91 -12.15
#